data_AF-A0A191WIH9-F1
#
_entry.id   AF-A0A191WIH9-F1
#
_cell.length_a   1.000
_cell.length_b   1.000
_cell.length_c   1.000
_cell.angle_alpha   90.00
_cell.angle_beta   90.00
_cell.angle_gamma   90.00
#
_symmetry.space_group_name_H-M   'P 1'
#
loop_
_entity.id
_entity.type
_entity.pdbx_description
1 polymer ?
#
loop_
_entity_poly.entity_id
_entity_poly.type
_entity_poly.pdbx_seq_one_letter_code
_entity_poly.pdbx_strand_id
1 'polypeptide(L)'
;MNPFREFFLATRNAFTFRPEKIGSILGNHVLLRGEVAVAPGQRVAAGDVLGRVGHTGNSTSPHLHLQLMDSPDLMTASGLPCAFRAYEVEQGGAWHPVVDGVPGRRDRIRSV
;
A
#
# COMPACT_ATOMS: atom_id res chain seq x y z
N MET A 1 22.01 4.14 -3.21
CA MET A 1 21.37 3.44 -4.34
C MET A 1 22.47 2.97 -5.28
N ASN A 2 22.65 1.67 -5.52
CA ASN A 2 23.74 1.16 -6.38
C ASN A 2 23.19 0.86 -7.79
N PRO A 3 23.45 1.70 -8.80
CA PRO A 3 22.83 1.61 -10.12
C PRO A 3 23.22 0.33 -10.88
N PHE A 4 24.42 -0.22 -10.65
CA PHE A 4 24.86 -1.45 -11.29
C PHE A 4 24.11 -2.68 -10.76
N ARG A 5 23.83 -2.70 -9.45
CA ARG A 5 23.03 -3.76 -8.83
C ARG A 5 21.59 -3.75 -9.36
N GLU A 6 20.99 -2.56 -9.47
CA GLU A 6 19.62 -2.43 -9.97
C GLU A 6 19.52 -2.80 -11.45
N PHE A 7 20.49 -2.38 -12.27
CA PHE A 7 20.55 -2.79 -13.67
C PHE A 7 20.71 -4.30 -13.84
N PHE A 8 21.57 -4.94 -13.04
CA PHE A 8 21.75 -6.38 -13.06
C PHE A 8 20.48 -7.13 -12.63
N LEU A 9 19.80 -6.66 -11.58
CA LEU A 9 18.54 -7.24 -11.11
C LEU A 9 17.42 -7.09 -12.15
N ALA A 10 17.28 -5.92 -12.77
CA ALA A 10 16.30 -5.68 -13.82
C ALA A 10 16.54 -6.57 -15.04
N THR A 11 17.80 -6.65 -15.49
CA THR A 11 18.22 -7.48 -16.62
C THR A 11 17.97 -8.96 -16.34
N ARG A 12 18.42 -9.46 -15.19
CA ARG A 12 18.18 -10.85 -14.76
C ARG A 12 16.69 -11.15 -14.71
N ASN A 13 15.88 -10.26 -14.13
CA ASN A 13 14.44 -10.46 -14.05
C ASN A 13 13.80 -10.51 -15.44
N ALA A 14 14.18 -9.62 -16.37
CA ALA A 14 13.67 -9.64 -17.74
C ALA A 14 13.98 -10.97 -18.47
N PHE A 15 15.18 -11.52 -18.29
CA PHE A 15 15.60 -12.75 -18.95
C PHE A 15 15.14 -14.04 -18.25
N THR A 16 14.80 -13.99 -16.96
CA THR A 16 14.37 -15.16 -16.19
C THR A 16 12.88 -15.16 -15.84
N PHE A 17 12.16 -14.14 -16.30
CA PHE A 17 10.72 -14.02 -16.13
C PHE A 17 10.01 -15.20 -16.77
N ARG A 18 9.28 -15.97 -15.95
CA ARG A 18 8.39 -17.04 -16.41
C ARG A 18 7.01 -16.78 -15.82
N PRO A 19 6.01 -16.41 -16.63
CA PRO A 19 4.68 -16.07 -16.13
C PRO A 19 4.03 -17.24 -15.37
N GLU A 20 4.23 -18.49 -15.80
CA GLU A 20 3.79 -19.69 -15.08
C GLU A 20 4.41 -19.94 -13.70
N LYS A 21 5.47 -19.21 -13.29
CA LYS A 21 6.02 -19.29 -11.91
C LYS A 21 5.40 -18.26 -10.95
N ILE A 22 4.52 -17.39 -11.45
CA ILE A 22 3.80 -16.42 -10.62
C ILE A 22 2.57 -17.12 -10.05
N GLY A 23 2.72 -17.75 -8.89
CA GLY A 23 1.57 -18.15 -8.09
C GLY A 23 0.71 -16.91 -7.81
N SER A 24 -0.61 -17.06 -8.04
CA SER A 24 -1.69 -16.09 -7.81
C SER A 24 -1.27 -14.85 -7.02
N ILE A 25 -1.23 -13.68 -7.67
CA ILE A 25 -1.12 -12.41 -6.96
C ILE A 25 -2.44 -12.21 -6.21
N LEU A 26 -2.34 -12.38 -4.89
CA LEU A 26 -3.45 -12.50 -3.96
C LEU A 26 -3.98 -11.12 -3.54
N GLY A 27 -5.28 -11.09 -3.23
CA GLY A 27 -6.01 -10.03 -2.51
C GLY A 27 -5.19 -9.27 -1.49
N ASN A 28 -5.27 -7.94 -1.54
CA ASN A 28 -4.83 -6.97 -0.53
C ASN A 28 -3.37 -7.14 -0.05
N HIS A 29 -2.42 -6.47 -0.71
CA HIS A 29 -1.02 -6.48 -0.27
C HIS A 29 -0.77 -5.52 0.88
N VAL A 30 -1.08 -5.95 2.11
CA VAL A 30 -0.47 -5.35 3.30
C VAL A 30 0.86 -6.06 3.55
N LEU A 31 1.97 -5.48 3.09
CA LEU A 31 3.32 -5.99 3.40
C LEU A 31 3.74 -5.50 4.80
N LEU A 32 3.30 -6.24 5.81
CA LEU A 32 3.73 -6.05 7.20
C LEU A 32 4.99 -6.89 7.44
N ARG A 33 5.99 -6.31 8.11
CA ARG A 33 7.08 -7.07 8.73
C ARG A 33 6.93 -6.84 10.22
N GLY A 34 6.20 -7.75 10.86
CA GLY A 34 5.82 -7.69 12.27
C GLY A 34 4.50 -8.40 12.51
N GLU A 35 4.22 -8.66 13.79
CA GLU A 35 2.99 -9.28 14.29
C GLU A 35 1.77 -8.67 13.61
N VAL A 36 1.07 -9.48 12.81
CA VAL A 36 -0.33 -9.23 12.53
C VAL A 36 -1.00 -9.30 13.90
N ALA A 37 -1.43 -8.15 14.42
CA ALA A 37 -1.95 -8.04 15.78
C ALA A 37 -3.42 -8.46 15.88
N VAL A 38 -3.94 -9.08 14.82
CA VAL A 38 -5.34 -9.44 14.65
C VAL A 38 -5.50 -10.87 14.12
N ALA A 39 -6.64 -11.49 14.43
CA ALA A 39 -7.00 -12.82 13.95
C ALA A 39 -8.13 -12.77 12.90
N PRO A 40 -8.25 -13.79 12.01
CA PRO A 40 -9.40 -13.91 11.12
C PRO A 40 -10.73 -13.87 11.89
N GLY A 41 -11.67 -13.04 11.44
CA GLY A 41 -12.96 -12.85 12.08
C GLY A 41 -12.97 -11.88 13.28
N GLN A 42 -11.80 -11.35 13.69
CA GLN A 42 -11.73 -10.32 14.73
C GLN A 42 -12.40 -9.03 14.26
N ARG A 43 -13.29 -8.49 15.10
CA ARG A 43 -13.85 -7.14 14.92
C ARG A 43 -12.81 -6.11 15.37
N VAL A 44 -12.65 -5.06 14.58
CA VAL A 44 -11.72 -3.95 14.84
C VAL A 44 -12.45 -2.62 14.75
N ALA A 45 -11.98 -1.63 15.50
CA ALA A 45 -12.43 -0.26 15.48
C ALA A 45 -11.38 0.66 14.81
N ALA A 46 -11.80 1.86 14.42
CA ALA A 46 -10.87 2.87 13.94
C ALA A 46 -9.85 3.21 15.05
N GLY A 47 -8.56 3.20 14.71
CA GLY A 47 -7.46 3.40 15.65
C GLY A 47 -6.82 2.11 16.16
N ASP A 48 -7.44 0.95 15.95
CA ASP A 48 -6.85 -0.33 16.33
C ASP A 48 -5.59 -0.63 15.50
N VAL A 49 -4.56 -1.11 16.18
CA VAL A 49 -3.33 -1.55 15.52
C VAL A 49 -3.56 -2.89 14.85
N LEU A 50 -3.51 -2.92 13.52
CA LEU A 50 -3.62 -4.15 12.73
C LEU A 50 -2.26 -4.85 12.53
N GLY A 51 -1.18 -4.08 12.60
CA GLY A 51 0.20 -4.57 12.46
C GLY A 51 1.17 -3.43 12.15
N ARG A 52 2.43 -3.78 11.86
CA ARG A 52 3.50 -2.81 11.56
C ARG A 52 3.98 -2.90 10.11
N VAL A 53 4.04 -1.77 9.42
CA VAL A 53 4.51 -1.66 8.03
C VAL A 53 5.94 -2.19 7.93
N GLY A 54 6.19 -3.02 6.91
CA GLY A 54 7.49 -3.62 6.68
C GLY A 54 7.94 -3.60 5.24
N HIS A 55 8.87 -4.51 4.93
CA HIS A 55 9.48 -4.65 3.61
C HIS A 55 9.72 -6.13 3.32
N THR A 56 8.75 -6.77 2.69
CA THR A 56 8.80 -8.17 2.22
C THR A 56 8.27 -8.23 0.78
N GLY A 57 8.70 -9.19 -0.02
CA GLY A 57 8.33 -9.26 -1.44
C GLY A 57 9.12 -8.28 -2.33
N ASN A 58 8.60 -8.00 -3.54
CA ASN A 58 9.23 -7.10 -4.50
C ASN A 58 8.77 -5.65 -4.29
N SER A 59 9.38 -4.99 -3.31
CA SER A 59 9.13 -3.58 -3.03
C SER A 59 10.44 -2.79 -3.02
N THR A 60 10.40 -1.53 -3.43
CA THR A 60 11.58 -0.64 -3.47
C THR A 60 11.89 0.00 -2.11
N SER A 61 10.91 0.12 -1.22
CA SER A 61 11.06 0.70 0.12
C SER A 61 9.93 0.27 1.08
N PRO A 62 10.09 0.39 2.41
CA PRO A 62 9.01 0.12 3.36
C PRO A 62 7.82 1.08 3.15
N HIS A 63 6.66 0.55 2.79
CA HIS A 63 5.43 1.32 2.62
C HIS A 63 4.20 0.44 2.78
N LEU A 64 3.06 1.06 3.10
CA LEU A 64 1.75 0.43 3.12
C LEU A 64 1.08 0.60 1.75
N HIS A 65 0.71 -0.50 1.11
CA HIS A 65 -0.22 -0.46 -0.02
C HIS A 65 -1.64 -0.61 0.54
N LEU A 66 -2.51 0.35 0.23
CA LEU A 66 -3.90 0.40 0.69
C LEU A 66 -4.82 0.63 -0.51
N GLN A 67 -5.85 -0.20 -0.61
CA GLN A 67 -6.86 -0.13 -1.66
C GLN A 67 -8.24 -0.42 -1.07
N LEU A 68 -9.23 0.37 -1.48
CA LEU A 68 -10.65 0.09 -1.27
C LEU A 68 -11.24 -0.38 -2.60
N MET A 69 -12.09 -1.41 -2.56
CA MET A 69 -12.68 -2.02 -3.74
C MET A 69 -14.09 -2.55 -3.44
N ASP A 70 -14.91 -2.69 -4.48
CA ASP A 70 -16.32 -3.08 -4.39
C ASP A 70 -16.58 -4.60 -4.27
N SER A 71 -15.56 -5.42 -4.47
CA SER A 71 -15.64 -6.89 -4.45
C SER A 71 -14.34 -7.50 -3.91
N PRO A 72 -14.38 -8.70 -3.29
CA PRO A 72 -13.18 -9.42 -2.87
C PRO A 72 -12.36 -10.02 -4.03
N ASP A 73 -12.92 -10.13 -5.24
CA ASP A 73 -12.21 -10.67 -6.41
C ASP A 73 -11.35 -9.58 -7.09
N LEU A 74 -10.03 -9.65 -6.87
CA LEU A 74 -9.07 -8.69 -7.43
C LEU A 74 -9.08 -8.59 -8.96
N MET A 75 -9.46 -9.65 -9.67
CA MET A 75 -9.37 -9.67 -11.13
C MET A 75 -10.51 -8.89 -11.78
N THR A 76 -11.62 -8.73 -11.05
CA THR A 76 -12.86 -8.15 -11.57
C THR A 76 -13.33 -6.92 -10.78
N ALA A 77 -12.82 -6.72 -9.56
CA ALA A 77 -13.21 -5.62 -8.69
C ALA A 77 -12.80 -4.25 -9.25
N SER A 78 -13.64 -3.26 -9.00
CA SER A 78 -13.33 -1.85 -9.26
C SER A 78 -12.76 -1.19 -8.02
N GLY A 79 -11.70 -0.39 -8.20
CA GLY A 79 -11.18 0.46 -7.14
C GLY A 79 -12.17 1.56 -6.78
N LEU A 80 -12.38 1.78 -5.48
CA LEU A 80 -13.26 2.82 -4.95
C LEU A 80 -12.42 3.98 -4.37
N PRO A 81 -12.89 5.24 -4.49
CA PRO A 81 -12.28 6.37 -3.79
C PRO A 81 -12.28 6.13 -2.27
N CYS A 82 -11.14 6.32 -1.62
CA CYS A 82 -11.00 6.20 -0.18
C CYS A 82 -10.88 7.60 0.44
N ALA A 83 -12.00 8.11 0.97
CA ALA A 83 -12.00 9.35 1.72
C ALA A 83 -11.52 9.11 3.15
N PHE A 84 -10.59 9.94 3.62
CA PHE A 84 -10.20 9.96 5.03
C PHE A 84 -11.04 10.98 5.77
N ARG A 85 -11.46 10.60 6.98
CA ARG A 85 -12.29 11.46 7.85
C ARG A 85 -11.66 12.83 8.09
N ALA A 86 -10.36 12.87 8.36
CA ALA A 86 -9.61 14.10 8.50
C ALA A 86 -8.11 13.87 8.23
N TYR A 87 -7.47 14.84 7.60
CA TYR A 87 -6.01 14.91 7.41
C TYR A 87 -5.59 16.36 7.14
N GLU A 88 -4.30 16.64 7.21
CA GLU A 88 -3.75 17.90 6.71
C GLU A 88 -2.99 17.66 5.41
N VAL A 89 -3.14 18.56 4.44
CA VAL A 89 -2.41 18.56 3.16
C VAL A 89 -1.43 19.74 3.09
N GLU A 90 -0.22 19.50 2.63
CA GLU A 90 0.78 20.55 2.41
C GLU A 90 0.50 21.29 1.09
N GLN A 91 0.26 22.60 1.17
CA GLN A 91 0.07 23.48 0.02
C GLN A 91 0.85 24.78 0.26
N GLY A 92 1.71 25.17 -0.67
CA GLY A 92 2.48 26.42 -0.55
C GLY A 92 3.37 26.51 0.69
N GLY A 93 3.81 25.38 1.26
CA GLY A 93 4.61 25.33 2.49
C GLY A 93 3.79 25.43 3.80
N ALA A 94 2.47 25.46 3.72
CA ALA A 94 1.58 25.43 4.88
C ALA A 94 0.69 24.17 4.88
N TRP A 95 0.33 23.71 6.07
CA TRP A 95 -0.57 22.57 6.27
C TRP A 95 -2.01 23.08 6.37
N HIS A 96 -2.90 22.49 5.56
CA HIS A 96 -4.30 22.87 5.50
C HIS A 96 -5.18 21.67 5.89
N PRO A 97 -6.17 21.84 6.78
CA PRO A 97 -7.05 20.76 7.18
C PRO A 97 -8.00 20.38 6.03
N VAL A 98 -8.26 19.10 5.90
CA VAL A 98 -9.26 18.51 5.00
C VAL A 98 -10.10 17.52 5.80
N VAL A 99 -11.41 17.55 5.59
CA VAL A 99 -12.39 16.66 6.24
C VAL A 99 -13.14 15.90 5.14
N ASP A 100 -13.37 14.60 5.35
CA ASP A 100 -14.06 13.70 4.43
C ASP A 100 -13.53 13.77 2.98
N GLY A 101 -12.20 13.89 2.84
CA GLY A 101 -11.51 14.14 1.57
C GLY A 101 -10.74 12.94 1.04
N VAL A 102 -10.58 12.87 -0.28
CA VAL A 102 -9.74 11.89 -0.97
C VAL A 102 -8.40 12.56 -1.33
N PRO A 103 -7.26 12.08 -0.81
CA PRO A 103 -5.95 12.65 -1.14
C PRO A 103 -5.64 12.57 -2.64
N GLY A 104 -5.08 13.64 -3.18
CA GLY A 104 -4.58 13.71 -4.55
C GLY A 104 -3.29 12.92 -4.75
N ARG A 105 -2.99 12.58 -6.01
CA ARG A 105 -1.83 11.76 -6.41
C ARG A 105 -0.47 12.28 -5.92
N ARG A 106 -0.33 13.60 -5.70
CA ARG A 106 0.92 14.26 -5.29
C ARG A 106 0.82 14.92 -3.93
N ASP A 107 -0.28 14.70 -3.23
CA ASP A 107 -0.51 15.34 -1.95
C ASP A 107 0.45 14.76 -0.92
N ARG A 108 1.17 15.64 -0.23
CA ARG A 108 1.84 15.31 1.01
C ARG A 108 0.83 15.53 2.11
N ILE A 109 0.42 14.45 2.77
CA ILE A 109 -0.57 14.47 3.83
C ILE A 109 0.03 14.03 5.16
N ARG A 110 -0.58 14.45 6.27
CA ARG A 110 -0.31 13.91 7.61
C ARG A 110 -1.61 13.74 8.39
N SER A 111 -1.59 12.86 9.39
CA SER A 111 -2.70 12.75 10.34
C SER A 111 -2.87 14.05 11.12
N VAL A 112 -4.11 14.40 11.38
CA VAL A 112 -4.48 15.31 12.47
C VAL A 112 -4.39 14.61 13.83
#